data_AF-A0A3S4Z5J5-F1
#
_entry.id   AF-A0A3S4Z5J5-F1
#
_cell.length_a   1.000
_cell.length_b   1.000
_cell.length_c   1.000
_cell.angle_alpha   90.00
_cell.angle_beta   90.00
_cell.angle_gamma   90.00
#
_symmetry.space_group_name_H-M   'P 1'
#
loop_
_entity.id
_entity.type
_entity.pdbx_description
1 polymer ?
#
loop_
_entity_poly.entity_id
_entity_poly.type
_entity_poly.pdbx_seq_one_letter_code
_entity_poly.pdbx_strand_id
1 'polypeptide(L)'
;MASTPRYIDSFSGRDHGLNKCPRCGSAEVKVDAGTFTCAYCKNTWTTRTVAEHSSTDVRELTGMHIGLGASDIDKHASNLVTVKCQGCGGEIVLHTDNTLQATCHWCRQTLSINRQIPNGLVPDLILPFQVSRKEAIKSMKRHMRSGGIWVDGRFRRQFNKDAVRAVYLPYVVVDTNATITLEGRGERQQGRGVEGSRRSYDVDSYQVGRKFNIAVDDLAVESSADYGVYSEGYQEKRPSRFNILATSFKTLAASVGVGAKGAVNILNTLQPFDTENAVAFDANLMRGYTSERRTLDVDDLTDVTLWQVSAIGRQRIRPTLAHYDRGVSWDKQQIDLVGSRWFAIYLPVWLYSARFASAKKEPELDYHVAVNGRTGKVNGSLPVSHRTLMAFSGGLTLLVFLLGLFLTYLGFFRMPGETKILGLAALLFTLAAPLLTMLTAITWVYRRTVKLEDTHPFEDEANAQLWDVTHLDEFDYNDPDVQESKIKDRNEHQPRMRINDTTITRYEPT
;
A
#
# COMPACT_ATOMS: atom_id res chain seq x y z
N MET A 1 20.89 -3.23 -28.40
CA MET A 1 21.50 -2.26 -27.47
C MET A 1 20.38 -1.42 -26.85
N ALA A 2 20.18 -1.50 -25.52
CA ALA A 2 19.21 -0.68 -24.81
C ALA A 2 19.47 0.82 -25.08
N SER A 3 18.44 1.58 -25.46
CA SER A 3 18.57 3.02 -25.68
C SER A 3 19.10 3.70 -24.42
N THR A 4 20.19 4.46 -24.54
CA THR A 4 20.75 5.23 -23.43
C THR A 4 19.67 6.15 -22.84
N PRO A 5 19.47 6.17 -21.51
CA PRO A 5 18.46 7.02 -20.90
C PRO A 5 18.74 8.49 -21.20
N ARG A 6 17.69 9.24 -21.51
CA ARG A 6 17.76 10.69 -21.68
C ARG A 6 17.54 11.36 -20.33
N TYR A 7 18.54 12.09 -19.85
CA TYR A 7 18.42 12.81 -18.59
C TYR A 7 17.73 14.15 -18.78
N ILE A 8 16.74 14.44 -17.93
CA ILE A 8 16.03 15.72 -17.89
C ILE A 8 16.60 16.54 -16.75
N ASP A 9 17.12 17.74 -17.06
CA ASP A 9 17.52 18.71 -16.04
C ASP A 9 16.28 19.30 -15.35
N SER A 10 15.85 18.65 -14.28
CA SER A 10 14.79 19.10 -13.37
C SER A 10 15.25 20.24 -12.45
N PHE A 11 16.56 20.43 -12.29
CA PHE A 11 17.13 21.46 -11.45
C PHE A 11 17.34 22.77 -12.19
N SER A 12 17.08 22.84 -13.50
CA SER A 12 17.23 24.05 -14.32
C SER A 12 18.57 24.77 -14.06
N GLY A 13 19.67 24.01 -14.05
CA GLY A 13 21.04 24.51 -13.81
C GLY A 13 21.40 24.86 -12.37
N ARG A 14 20.76 24.26 -11.34
CA ARG A 14 21.01 24.54 -9.91
C ARG A 14 21.71 23.36 -9.22
N ASP A 15 22.93 23.57 -8.70
CA ASP A 15 23.78 22.49 -8.17
C ASP A 15 23.31 21.86 -6.83
N HIS A 16 22.48 22.54 -6.04
CA HIS A 16 22.20 22.14 -4.64
C HIS A 16 20.72 22.22 -4.22
N GLY A 17 19.80 22.43 -5.16
CA GLY A 17 18.35 22.49 -4.87
C GLY A 17 17.90 23.63 -3.96
N LEU A 18 18.76 24.59 -3.57
CA LEU A 18 18.39 25.76 -2.76
C LEU A 18 18.07 26.97 -3.65
N ASN A 19 16.85 27.48 -3.60
CA ASN A 19 16.51 28.71 -4.34
C ASN A 19 16.84 29.97 -3.53
N LYS A 20 17.78 30.74 -4.06
CA LYS A 20 18.06 32.10 -3.58
C LYS A 20 17.04 33.08 -4.14
N CYS A 21 16.91 34.23 -3.48
CA CYS A 21 16.01 35.29 -3.94
C CYS A 21 16.38 35.74 -5.37
N PRO A 22 15.44 35.72 -6.34
CA PRO A 22 15.74 36.09 -7.73
C PRO A 22 16.09 37.56 -7.91
N ARG A 23 15.67 38.43 -6.97
CA ARG A 23 15.92 39.87 -7.02
C ARG A 23 17.27 40.29 -6.43
N CYS A 24 17.75 39.60 -5.39
CA CYS A 24 18.92 40.07 -4.63
C CYS A 24 19.95 38.98 -4.26
N GLY A 25 19.67 37.70 -4.56
CA GLY A 25 20.58 36.59 -4.29
C GLY A 25 20.65 36.14 -2.82
N SER A 26 19.87 36.70 -1.90
CA SER A 26 19.83 36.25 -0.50
C SER A 26 19.31 34.81 -0.37
N ALA A 27 19.97 34.00 0.47
CA ALA A 27 19.54 32.65 0.83
C ALA A 27 18.53 32.62 1.99
N GLU A 28 18.28 33.76 2.64
CA GLU A 28 17.30 33.87 3.71
C GLU A 28 15.90 34.05 3.13
N VAL A 29 15.24 32.93 2.86
CA VAL A 29 13.89 32.89 2.31
C VAL A 29 12.94 32.28 3.34
N LYS A 30 11.84 32.97 3.62
CA LYS A 30 10.74 32.45 4.40
C LYS A 30 9.71 31.84 3.44
N VAL A 31 9.18 30.68 3.78
CA VAL A 31 8.12 30.03 3.03
C VAL A 31 6.86 30.03 3.88
N ASP A 32 5.76 30.51 3.32
CA ASP A 32 4.43 30.37 3.90
C ASP A 32 3.46 29.89 2.81
N ALA A 33 2.86 28.71 3.02
CA ALA A 33 1.91 28.09 2.09
C ALA A 33 2.34 28.12 0.59
N GLY A 34 3.63 27.86 0.30
CA GLY A 34 4.17 27.87 -1.07
C GLY A 34 4.54 29.25 -1.64
N THR A 35 4.33 30.32 -0.89
CA THR A 35 4.82 31.67 -1.21
C THR A 35 6.17 31.90 -0.53
N PHE A 36 7.16 32.27 -1.33
CA PHE A 36 8.52 32.58 -0.88
C PHE A 36 8.65 34.07 -0.67
N THR A 37 9.15 34.48 0.50
CA THR A 37 9.42 35.87 0.84
C THR A 37 10.88 36.02 1.25
N CYS A 38 11.62 36.88 0.56
CA CYS A 38 13.00 37.19 0.95
C CYS A 38 13.03 37.96 2.27
N ALA A 39 13.81 37.48 3.25
CA ALA A 39 13.98 38.17 4.53
C ALA A 39 14.70 39.53 4.36
N TYR A 40 15.59 39.64 3.37
CA TYR A 40 16.38 40.82 3.07
C TYR A 40 15.60 41.88 2.26
N CYS A 41 15.32 41.63 0.98
CA CYS A 41 14.72 42.63 0.08
C CYS A 41 13.19 42.61 0.02
N LYS A 42 12.54 41.73 0.80
CA LYS A 42 11.07 41.55 0.85
C LYS A 42 10.40 41.14 -0.47
N ASN A 43 11.19 40.81 -1.50
CA ASN A 43 10.63 40.27 -2.74
C ASN A 43 9.84 38.99 -2.44
N THR A 44 8.67 38.87 -3.06
CA THR A 44 7.81 37.69 -2.99
C THR A 44 7.76 36.98 -4.34
N TRP A 45 7.76 35.66 -4.33
CA TRP A 45 7.60 34.84 -5.54
C TRP A 45 7.01 33.47 -5.18
N THR A 46 6.55 32.75 -6.20
CA THR A 46 6.06 31.37 -6.08
C THR A 46 6.95 30.45 -6.90
N THR A 47 7.01 29.16 -6.52
CA THR A 47 7.66 28.15 -7.36
C THR A 47 6.70 27.72 -8.46
N ARG A 48 7.22 27.49 -9.67
CA ARG A 48 6.45 26.92 -10.78
C ARG A 48 6.11 25.46 -10.48
N THR A 49 4.87 25.06 -10.75
CA THR A 49 4.44 23.66 -10.69
C THR A 49 5.09 22.88 -11.82
N VAL A 50 5.29 21.58 -11.58
CA VAL A 50 5.92 20.65 -12.54
C VAL A 50 5.04 20.44 -13.76
N ALA A 51 3.73 20.71 -13.65
CA ALA A 51 2.80 20.77 -14.78
C ALA A 51 3.29 21.69 -15.93
N GLU A 52 4.19 22.64 -15.67
CA GLU A 52 4.83 23.45 -16.72
C GLU A 52 6.07 22.81 -17.37
N HIS A 53 6.68 21.77 -16.80
CA HIS A 53 7.84 21.04 -17.34
C HIS A 53 7.49 19.83 -18.21
N SER A 54 6.25 19.34 -18.16
CA SER A 54 5.76 18.21 -18.96
C SER A 54 4.57 18.63 -19.81
N SER A 55 4.81 19.37 -20.88
CA SER A 55 3.77 19.69 -21.88
C SER A 55 3.54 18.56 -22.89
N THR A 56 4.13 17.38 -22.68
CA THR A 56 4.04 16.24 -23.62
C THR A 56 3.01 15.25 -23.11
N ASP A 57 2.06 14.89 -23.98
CA ASP A 57 1.10 13.83 -23.70
C ASP A 57 1.85 12.52 -23.39
N VAL A 58 1.48 11.85 -22.29
CA VAL A 58 2.04 10.55 -21.87
C VAL A 58 1.95 9.53 -23.01
N ARG A 59 0.91 9.61 -23.84
CA ARG A 59 0.67 8.71 -24.99
C ARG A 59 1.72 8.81 -26.10
N GLU A 60 2.46 9.93 -26.15
CA GLU A 60 3.51 10.18 -27.13
C GLU A 60 4.91 9.88 -26.59
N LEU A 61 5.03 9.45 -25.33
CA LEU A 61 6.31 9.10 -24.72
C LEU A 61 6.96 7.94 -25.47
N THR A 62 8.22 8.14 -25.83
CA THR A 62 9.09 7.12 -26.45
C THR A 62 10.46 7.12 -25.77
N GLY A 63 11.00 5.93 -25.55
CA GLY A 63 12.28 5.73 -24.86
C GLY A 63 12.22 6.03 -23.35
N MET A 64 13.39 6.02 -22.70
CA MET A 64 13.50 6.21 -21.26
C MET A 64 14.01 7.61 -20.92
N HIS A 65 13.23 8.36 -20.15
CA HIS A 65 13.58 9.70 -19.68
C HIS A 65 13.69 9.71 -18.16
N ILE A 66 14.80 10.20 -17.61
CA ILE A 66 15.05 10.17 -16.15
C ILE A 66 15.39 11.58 -15.68
N GLY A 67 14.64 12.10 -14.70
CA GLY A 67 14.99 13.34 -14.00
C GLY A 67 16.31 13.19 -13.25
N LEU A 68 17.11 14.25 -13.15
CA LEU A 68 18.40 14.19 -12.47
C LEU A 68 18.31 13.71 -11.00
N GLY A 69 17.22 13.97 -10.29
CA GLY A 69 16.97 13.44 -8.94
C GLY A 69 16.61 11.95 -8.90
N ALA A 70 16.07 11.42 -10.00
CA ALA A 70 15.80 10.00 -10.22
C ALA A 70 16.99 9.23 -10.84
N SER A 71 18.08 9.91 -11.22
CA SER A 71 19.28 9.26 -11.75
C SER A 71 19.93 8.28 -10.77
N ASP A 72 20.87 7.45 -11.21
CA ASP A 72 21.53 6.49 -10.30
C ASP A 72 22.22 7.20 -9.13
N ILE A 73 22.12 6.63 -7.93
CA ILE A 73 22.63 7.26 -6.71
C ILE A 73 24.16 7.46 -6.79
N ASP A 74 24.58 8.69 -7.13
CA ASP A 74 25.97 9.13 -7.00
C ASP A 74 26.31 9.36 -5.52
N LYS A 75 27.35 8.68 -5.05
CA LYS A 75 27.84 8.69 -3.67
C LYS A 75 28.58 10.00 -3.30
N HIS A 76 28.58 11.01 -4.17
CA HIS A 76 29.44 12.20 -4.01
C HIS A 76 28.74 13.57 -4.00
N ALA A 77 27.41 13.66 -3.87
CA ALA A 77 26.75 14.95 -3.71
C ALA A 77 27.19 15.67 -2.41
N SER A 78 27.55 16.95 -2.48
CA SER A 78 27.93 17.79 -1.33
C SER A 78 26.78 18.70 -0.91
N ASN A 79 26.50 18.78 0.41
CA ASN A 79 25.62 19.73 1.17
C ASN A 79 24.42 19.12 1.93
N LEU A 80 24.20 17.81 1.85
CA LEU A 80 23.34 17.06 2.77
C LEU A 80 24.24 16.21 3.68
N VAL A 81 23.72 15.66 4.77
CA VAL A 81 24.37 14.56 5.49
C VAL A 81 23.31 13.53 5.81
N THR A 82 23.39 12.35 5.20
CA THR A 82 22.59 11.20 5.64
C THR A 82 23.21 10.61 6.91
N VAL A 83 22.41 10.45 7.96
CA VAL A 83 22.81 9.80 9.22
C VAL A 83 22.02 8.52 9.43
N LYS A 84 22.73 7.41 9.68
CA LYS A 84 22.12 6.13 10.04
C LYS A 84 21.79 6.05 11.52
N CYS A 85 20.51 5.84 11.84
CA CYS A 85 20.04 5.69 13.20
C CYS A 85 20.59 4.41 13.84
N GLN A 86 21.16 4.55 15.05
CA GLN A 86 21.74 3.45 15.80
C GLN A 86 20.71 2.55 16.49
N GLY A 87 19.46 2.98 16.55
CA GLY A 87 18.41 2.31 17.30
C GLY A 87 17.50 1.46 16.43
N CYS A 88 17.11 1.99 15.27
CA CYS A 88 16.24 1.30 14.32
C CYS A 88 16.88 1.03 12.96
N GLY A 89 18.12 1.46 12.73
CA GLY A 89 18.81 1.26 11.45
C GLY A 89 18.40 2.21 10.32
N GLY A 90 17.29 2.95 10.46
CA GLY A 90 16.80 3.85 9.42
C GLY A 90 17.76 5.00 9.08
N GLU A 91 17.75 5.43 7.83
CA GLU A 91 18.65 6.45 7.29
C GLU A 91 17.91 7.78 7.11
N ILE A 92 18.33 8.80 7.87
CA ILE A 92 17.68 10.12 7.89
C ILE A 92 18.58 11.12 7.16
N VAL A 93 18.00 11.88 6.23
CA VAL A 93 18.71 12.97 5.56
C VAL A 93 18.60 14.24 6.41
N LEU A 94 19.75 14.80 6.81
CA LEU A 94 19.85 16.03 7.57
C LEU A 94 20.46 17.14 6.71
N HIS A 95 19.92 18.35 6.86
CA HIS A 95 20.55 19.56 6.34
C HIS A 95 21.54 20.09 7.37
N THR A 96 22.84 20.08 7.05
CA THR A 96 23.92 20.50 7.96
C THR A 96 23.88 21.97 8.33
N ASP A 97 23.28 22.81 7.48
CA ASP A 97 23.27 24.26 7.69
C ASP A 97 22.32 24.69 8.82
N ASN A 98 21.31 23.86 9.15
CA ASN A 98 20.22 24.26 10.04
C ASN A 98 19.93 23.28 11.20
N THR A 99 20.56 22.10 11.25
CA THR A 99 20.22 21.06 12.24
C THR A 99 21.45 20.54 12.98
N LEU A 100 21.80 21.17 14.11
CA LEU A 100 22.93 20.76 14.97
C LEU A 100 22.68 19.46 15.73
N GLN A 101 21.40 19.14 16.01
CA GLN A 101 20.97 17.91 16.67
C GLN A 101 19.66 17.43 16.06
N ALA A 102 19.61 16.18 15.63
CA ALA A 102 18.41 15.56 15.08
C ALA A 102 18.04 14.31 15.88
N THR A 103 16.76 13.97 15.92
CA THR A 103 16.26 12.72 16.49
C THR A 103 15.60 11.89 15.40
N CYS A 104 15.79 10.59 15.45
CA CYS A 104 15.17 9.65 14.53
C CYS A 104 13.63 9.76 14.61
N HIS A 105 12.95 9.93 13.47
CA HIS A 105 11.49 10.01 13.44
C HIS A 105 10.79 8.66 13.66
N TRP A 106 11.51 7.55 13.52
CA TRP A 106 10.99 6.21 13.81
C TRP A 106 11.17 5.81 15.28
N CYS A 107 12.40 5.74 15.78
CA CYS A 107 12.67 5.23 17.13
C CYS A 107 13.05 6.28 18.18
N ARG A 108 13.11 7.56 17.79
CA ARG A 108 13.39 8.71 18.67
C ARG A 108 14.79 8.75 19.29
N GLN A 109 15.73 7.92 18.84
CA GLN A 109 17.12 8.06 19.23
C GLN A 109 17.75 9.32 18.65
N THR A 110 18.53 10.04 19.45
CA THR A 110 19.36 11.16 18.98
C THR A 110 20.39 10.67 17.97
N LEU A 111 20.41 11.32 16.80
CA LEU A 111 21.29 11.00 15.69
C LEU A 111 22.65 11.65 15.93
N SER A 112 23.72 10.87 15.74
CA SER A 112 25.10 11.36 15.83
C SER A 112 25.65 11.63 14.44
N ILE A 113 26.13 12.86 14.22
CA ILE A 113 26.72 13.33 12.96
C ILE A 113 27.99 12.53 12.59
N ASN A 114 28.59 11.78 13.51
CA ASN A 114 29.80 10.98 13.26
C ASN A 114 29.57 9.71 12.42
N ARG A 115 28.31 9.39 12.06
CA ARG A 115 27.94 8.22 11.24
C ARG A 115 27.32 8.68 9.91
N GLN A 116 28.03 9.55 9.20
CA GLN A 116 27.62 10.04 7.88
C GLN A 116 27.69 8.90 6.86
N ILE A 117 26.70 8.85 5.98
CA ILE A 117 26.70 8.03 4.76
C ILE A 117 26.74 9.01 3.58
N PRO A 118 27.38 8.65 2.46
CA PRO A 118 27.21 9.33 1.18
C PRO A 118 25.77 9.80 0.94
N ASN A 119 25.62 11.06 0.53
CA ASN A 119 24.33 11.68 0.41
C ASN A 119 23.43 10.94 -0.58
N GLY A 120 22.17 10.75 -0.20
CA GLY A 120 21.13 10.46 -1.17
C GLY A 120 20.95 11.63 -2.12
N LEU A 121 20.50 11.33 -3.34
CA LEU A 121 20.20 12.32 -4.35
C LEU A 121 19.12 13.29 -3.85
N VAL A 122 19.29 14.56 -4.21
CA VAL A 122 18.24 15.58 -4.09
C VAL A 122 17.11 15.16 -5.03
N PRO A 123 15.84 15.08 -4.60
CA PRO A 123 14.77 14.69 -5.50
C PRO A 123 14.50 15.79 -6.53
N ASP A 124 13.86 15.43 -7.64
CA ASP A 124 13.43 16.37 -8.66
C ASP A 124 12.30 17.28 -8.12
N LEU A 125 11.38 16.68 -7.38
CA LEU A 125 10.10 17.27 -7.00
C LEU A 125 9.85 17.20 -5.50
N ILE A 126 9.04 18.12 -5.00
CA ILE A 126 8.51 18.09 -3.64
C ILE A 126 7.04 18.48 -3.65
N LEU A 127 6.21 17.73 -2.92
CA LEU A 127 4.81 18.04 -2.74
C LEU A 127 4.61 18.78 -1.40
N PRO A 128 4.26 20.08 -1.39
CA PRO A 128 4.20 20.84 -0.13
C PRO A 128 3.12 20.32 0.82
N PHE A 129 3.35 20.41 2.14
CA PHE A 129 2.30 20.14 3.13
C PHE A 129 1.11 21.10 2.96
N GLN A 130 -0.10 20.55 2.96
CA GLN A 130 -1.35 21.32 2.98
C GLN A 130 -2.05 21.16 4.33
N VAL A 131 -2.03 19.95 4.89
CA VAL A 131 -2.59 19.62 6.20
C VAL A 131 -1.64 20.10 7.29
N SER A 132 -2.15 20.96 8.16
CA SER A 132 -1.38 21.46 9.30
C SER A 132 -1.17 20.38 10.37
N ARG A 133 -0.14 20.57 11.21
CA ARG A 133 0.13 19.69 12.37
C ARG A 133 -1.09 19.52 13.27
N LYS A 134 -1.86 20.60 13.47
CA LYS A 134 -3.05 20.61 14.33
C LYS A 134 -4.16 19.72 13.75
N GLU A 135 -4.36 19.77 12.45
CA GLU A 135 -5.34 18.94 11.74
C GLU A 135 -4.93 17.48 11.72
N ALA A 136 -3.65 17.19 11.44
CA ALA A 136 -3.11 15.85 11.49
C ALA A 136 -3.32 15.19 12.87
N ILE A 137 -3.03 15.92 13.96
CA ILE A 137 -3.30 15.46 15.34
C ILE A 137 -4.80 15.18 15.55
N LYS A 138 -5.68 16.03 15.01
CA LYS A 138 -7.14 15.84 15.11
C LYS A 138 -7.57 14.57 14.38
N SER A 139 -7.05 14.33 13.19
CA SER A 139 -7.31 13.13 12.38
C SER A 139 -6.79 11.87 13.07
N MET A 140 -5.55 11.86 13.58
CA MET A 140 -4.99 10.74 14.37
C MET A 140 -5.85 10.42 15.58
N LYS A 141 -6.29 11.43 16.34
CA LYS A 141 -7.17 11.23 17.49
C LYS A 141 -8.54 10.66 17.11
N ARG A 142 -9.09 11.08 15.97
CA ARG A 142 -10.35 10.55 15.44
C ARG A 142 -10.19 9.07 15.07
N HIS A 143 -9.09 8.71 14.41
CA HIS A 143 -8.73 7.32 14.10
C HIS A 143 -8.57 6.47 15.37
N MET A 144 -7.83 6.96 16.36
CA MET A 144 -7.69 6.24 17.64
C MET A 144 -9.02 6.03 18.36
N ARG A 145 -10.02 6.90 18.14
CA ARG A 145 -11.38 6.78 18.70
C ARG A 145 -12.28 5.84 17.90
N SER A 146 -12.08 5.72 16.58
CA SER A 146 -12.94 4.88 15.71
C SER A 146 -12.90 3.40 16.11
N GLY A 147 -11.75 2.93 16.62
CA GLY A 147 -11.62 1.58 17.19
C GLY A 147 -12.40 1.33 18.50
N GLY A 148 -13.10 2.34 19.04
CA GLY A 148 -14.10 2.17 20.10
C GLY A 148 -13.56 1.52 21.38
N ILE A 149 -14.30 0.57 21.94
CA ILE A 149 -13.92 -0.15 23.17
C ILE A 149 -12.76 -1.15 22.95
N TRP A 150 -12.45 -1.45 21.70
CA TRP A 150 -11.49 -2.48 21.34
C TRP A 150 -10.05 -2.02 21.37
N VAL A 151 -9.80 -0.71 21.25
CA VAL A 151 -8.45 -0.14 21.34
C VAL A 151 -8.07 0.08 22.80
N ASP A 152 -6.83 -0.24 23.17
CA ASP A 152 -6.36 -0.07 24.55
C ASP A 152 -6.40 1.40 24.99
N GLY A 153 -7.15 1.66 26.08
CA GLY A 153 -7.29 3.01 26.63
C GLY A 153 -6.00 3.60 27.21
N ARG A 154 -4.98 2.80 27.54
CA ARG A 154 -3.64 3.28 27.93
C ARG A 154 -2.91 3.87 26.73
N PHE A 155 -3.00 3.24 25.56
CA PHE A 155 -2.41 3.77 24.32
C PHE A 155 -2.97 5.16 23.99
N ARG A 156 -4.30 5.32 24.09
CA ARG A 156 -4.96 6.63 23.91
C ARG A 156 -4.49 7.70 24.90
N ARG A 157 -4.22 7.31 26.15
CA ARG A 157 -3.74 8.22 27.21
C ARG A 157 -2.27 8.60 27.04
N GLN A 158 -1.46 7.69 26.48
CA GLN A 158 -0.04 7.91 26.20
C GLN A 158 0.19 8.70 24.90
N PHE A 159 -0.87 9.04 24.15
CA PHE A 159 -0.74 9.81 22.92
C PHE A 159 -0.08 11.17 23.18
N ASN A 160 1.19 11.27 22.78
CA ASN A 160 1.96 12.50 22.90
C ASN A 160 1.88 13.29 21.60
N LYS A 161 1.21 14.45 21.64
CA LYS A 161 1.10 15.36 20.50
C LYS A 161 2.47 15.83 20.01
N ASP A 162 3.46 15.97 20.89
CA ASP A 162 4.80 16.48 20.55
C ASP A 162 5.67 15.45 19.82
N ALA A 163 5.30 14.17 19.91
CA ALA A 163 5.94 13.09 19.16
C ALA A 163 5.45 13.00 17.71
N VAL A 164 4.44 13.80 17.30
CA VAL A 164 4.01 13.87 15.90
C VAL A 164 5.02 14.67 15.10
N ARG A 165 5.61 14.02 14.08
CA ARG A 165 6.64 14.57 13.18
C ARG A 165 6.09 14.70 11.78
N ALA A 166 6.50 15.74 11.06
CA ALA A 166 6.30 15.81 9.62
C ALA A 166 7.54 15.24 8.93
N VAL A 167 7.30 14.28 8.06
CA VAL A 167 8.30 13.49 7.36
C VAL A 167 7.99 13.55 5.86
N TYR A 168 9.02 13.75 5.06
CA TYR A 168 8.97 13.57 3.62
C TYR A 168 9.46 12.18 3.25
N LEU A 169 8.63 11.44 2.51
CA LEU A 169 8.93 10.09 2.06
C LEU A 169 9.38 10.10 0.59
N PRO A 170 10.45 9.35 0.23
CA PRO A 170 10.99 9.27 -1.11
C PRO A 170 10.14 8.34 -1.98
N TYR A 171 9.51 8.92 -2.99
CA TYR A 171 8.81 8.19 -4.05
C TYR A 171 9.47 8.51 -5.38
N VAL A 172 9.20 7.68 -6.38
CA VAL A 172 9.43 7.99 -7.77
C VAL A 172 8.07 7.99 -8.45
N VAL A 173 7.76 9.07 -9.15
CA VAL A 173 6.58 9.19 -9.99
C VAL A 173 6.97 8.79 -11.40
N VAL A 174 6.14 7.95 -12.01
CA VAL A 174 6.42 7.35 -13.30
C VAL A 174 5.26 7.57 -14.26
N ASP A 175 5.58 8.18 -15.40
CA ASP A 175 4.69 8.19 -16.56
C ASP A 175 5.08 7.02 -17.46
N THR A 176 4.11 6.22 -17.89
CA THR A 176 4.34 5.02 -18.68
C THR A 176 3.44 4.98 -19.91
N ASN A 177 4.05 4.75 -21.07
CA ASN A 177 3.37 4.40 -22.32
C ASN A 177 3.75 2.97 -22.71
N ALA A 178 2.78 2.07 -22.77
CA ALA A 178 3.03 0.66 -23.04
C ALA A 178 1.93 0.00 -23.87
N THR A 179 2.28 -1.09 -24.54
CA THR A 179 1.32 -2.00 -25.16
C THR A 179 1.23 -3.26 -24.30
N ILE A 180 0.01 -3.67 -23.93
CA ILE A 180 -0.24 -4.88 -23.15
C ILE A 180 -0.98 -5.88 -24.04
N THR A 181 -0.48 -7.11 -24.05
CA THR A 181 -1.15 -8.28 -24.65
C THR A 181 -1.45 -9.30 -23.56
N LEU A 182 -2.72 -9.68 -23.45
CA LEU A 182 -3.23 -10.67 -22.51
C LEU A 182 -3.82 -11.84 -23.30
N GLU A 183 -3.46 -13.06 -22.91
CA GLU A 183 -4.03 -14.30 -23.44
C GLU A 183 -4.47 -15.18 -22.29
N GLY A 184 -5.64 -15.81 -22.42
CA GLY A 184 -6.17 -16.68 -21.39
C GLY A 184 -7.51 -17.29 -21.76
N ARG A 185 -8.26 -17.68 -20.73
CA ARG A 185 -9.50 -18.45 -20.85
C ARG A 185 -10.65 -17.78 -20.12
N GLY A 186 -11.77 -17.60 -20.81
CA GLY A 186 -13.03 -17.10 -20.25
C GLY A 186 -14.08 -18.20 -20.15
N GLU A 187 -14.89 -18.16 -19.10
CA GLU A 187 -16.05 -19.06 -18.94
C GLU A 187 -17.35 -18.25 -18.90
N ARG A 188 -18.34 -18.73 -19.65
CA ARG A 188 -19.70 -18.19 -19.66
C ARG A 188 -20.70 -19.29 -19.32
N GLN A 189 -21.57 -19.04 -18.35
CA GLN A 189 -22.64 -19.97 -18.00
C GLN A 189 -23.79 -19.86 -19.01
N GLN A 190 -24.18 -20.99 -19.60
CA GLN A 190 -25.35 -21.07 -20.49
C GLN A 190 -26.58 -21.60 -19.77
N GLY A 191 -26.41 -22.57 -18.88
CA GLY A 191 -27.49 -23.28 -18.23
C GLY A 191 -27.18 -23.71 -16.81
N ARG A 192 -28.23 -24.06 -16.07
CA ARG A 192 -28.13 -24.62 -14.72
C ARG A 192 -29.06 -25.81 -14.58
N GLY A 193 -28.50 -26.94 -14.17
CA GLY A 193 -29.24 -28.13 -13.77
C GLY A 193 -29.29 -28.28 -12.25
N VAL A 194 -30.38 -28.86 -11.76
CA VAL A 194 -30.49 -29.31 -10.36
C VAL A 194 -31.01 -30.73 -10.36
N GLU A 195 -30.20 -31.67 -9.88
CA GLU A 195 -30.58 -33.06 -9.73
C GLU A 195 -30.40 -33.47 -8.26
N GLY A 196 -31.52 -33.64 -7.55
CA GLY A 196 -31.52 -33.85 -6.10
C GLY A 196 -30.90 -32.67 -5.33
N SER A 197 -29.81 -32.92 -4.60
CA SER A 197 -29.04 -31.88 -3.89
C SER A 197 -27.85 -31.33 -4.70
N ARG A 198 -27.58 -31.88 -5.90
CA ARG A 198 -26.42 -31.53 -6.72
C ARG A 198 -26.79 -30.44 -7.73
N ARG A 199 -25.95 -29.42 -7.83
CA ARG A 199 -26.09 -28.31 -8.78
C ARG A 199 -25.04 -28.49 -9.87
N SER A 200 -25.50 -28.57 -11.11
CA SER A 200 -24.65 -28.65 -12.30
C SER A 200 -24.81 -27.39 -13.13
N TYR A 201 -23.74 -27.00 -13.81
CA TYR A 201 -23.73 -25.84 -14.68
C TYR A 201 -23.26 -26.27 -16.07
N ASP A 202 -23.91 -25.72 -17.08
CA ASP A 202 -23.50 -25.83 -18.47
C ASP A 202 -22.66 -24.60 -18.81
N VAL A 203 -21.41 -24.82 -19.22
CA VAL A 203 -20.40 -23.77 -19.33
C VAL A 203 -19.76 -23.78 -20.70
N ASP A 204 -19.88 -22.67 -21.40
CA ASP A 204 -19.09 -22.41 -22.60
C ASP A 204 -17.74 -21.83 -22.21
N SER A 205 -16.71 -22.32 -22.87
CA SER A 205 -15.36 -21.87 -22.64
C SER A 205 -14.76 -21.27 -23.90
N TYR A 206 -14.05 -20.16 -23.72
CA TYR A 206 -13.50 -19.34 -24.79
C TYR A 206 -12.02 -19.10 -24.55
N GLN A 207 -11.24 -19.09 -25.63
CA GLN A 207 -9.93 -18.45 -25.66
C GLN A 207 -10.15 -16.94 -25.74
N VAL A 208 -9.57 -16.21 -24.80
CA VAL A 208 -9.77 -14.76 -24.63
C VAL A 208 -8.43 -14.07 -24.79
N GLY A 209 -8.33 -13.23 -25.81
CA GLY A 209 -7.21 -12.36 -26.12
C GLY A 209 -7.60 -10.89 -25.99
N ARG A 210 -6.78 -10.10 -25.32
CA ARG A 210 -6.91 -8.63 -25.27
C ARG A 210 -5.58 -8.01 -25.62
N LYS A 211 -5.57 -7.10 -26.58
CA LYS A 211 -4.40 -6.27 -26.91
C LYS A 211 -4.80 -4.81 -26.87
N PHE A 212 -4.06 -3.99 -26.15
CA PHE A 212 -4.39 -2.57 -26.01
C PHE A 212 -3.14 -1.76 -25.68
N ASN A 213 -3.17 -0.48 -26.04
CA ASN A 213 -2.20 0.49 -25.60
C ASN A 213 -2.70 1.15 -24.30
N ILE A 214 -1.78 1.45 -23.40
CA ILE A 214 -2.06 2.09 -22.11
C ILE A 214 -1.05 3.21 -21.84
N ALA A 215 -1.59 4.34 -21.39
CA ALA A 215 -0.83 5.44 -20.81
C ALA A 215 -1.22 5.52 -19.34
N VAL A 216 -0.25 5.43 -18.45
CA VAL A 216 -0.42 5.65 -17.01
C VAL A 216 0.37 6.91 -16.65
N ASP A 217 -0.34 7.88 -16.13
CA ASP A 217 0.19 9.19 -15.74
C ASP A 217 0.33 9.25 -14.21
N ASP A 218 1.45 9.79 -13.73
CA ASP A 218 1.68 10.04 -12.32
C ASP A 218 1.63 8.80 -11.38
N LEU A 219 2.13 7.64 -11.84
CA LEU A 219 2.19 6.44 -10.99
C LEU A 219 3.26 6.59 -9.91
N ALA A 220 2.85 6.83 -8.66
CA ALA A 220 3.75 6.97 -7.52
C ALA A 220 4.18 5.61 -6.94
N VAL A 221 5.48 5.31 -7.03
CA VAL A 221 6.11 4.09 -6.52
C VAL A 221 7.08 4.45 -5.39
N GLU A 222 7.00 3.74 -4.27
CA GLU A 222 7.90 3.96 -3.14
C GLU A 222 9.34 3.56 -3.51
N SER A 223 10.32 4.41 -3.15
CA SER A 223 11.72 4.26 -3.55
C SER A 223 12.68 3.98 -2.38
N SER A 224 12.14 3.47 -1.27
CA SER A 224 12.91 3.06 -0.09
C SER A 224 12.81 1.56 0.17
N ALA A 225 13.95 0.86 0.17
CA ALA A 225 14.08 -0.55 0.49
C ALA A 225 13.75 -0.88 1.97
N ASP A 226 13.88 0.10 2.88
CA ASP A 226 13.66 -0.12 4.31
C ASP A 226 12.18 -0.33 4.66
N TYR A 227 11.27 0.18 3.83
CA TYR A 227 9.82 0.20 4.08
C TYR A 227 8.96 -0.20 2.88
N GLY A 228 9.55 -0.36 1.70
CA GLY A 228 8.86 -0.77 0.50
C GLY A 228 8.40 -2.22 0.50
N VAL A 229 7.54 -2.52 -0.48
CA VAL A 229 7.01 -3.85 -0.84
C VAL A 229 8.12 -4.90 -1.07
N TYR A 230 9.38 -4.48 -1.13
CA TYR A 230 10.60 -5.27 -1.31
C TYR A 230 11.00 -6.17 -0.15
N SER A 231 10.36 -6.09 1.03
CA SER A 231 10.67 -7.03 2.12
C SER A 231 10.14 -8.43 1.81
N GLU A 232 10.95 -9.26 1.14
CA GLU A 232 10.80 -10.72 0.97
C GLU A 232 9.35 -11.24 0.86
N GLY A 233 8.86 -11.33 -0.37
CA GLY A 233 7.74 -12.21 -0.71
C GLY A 233 6.36 -11.64 -0.38
N TYR A 234 5.94 -10.61 -1.13
CA TYR A 234 4.52 -10.38 -1.42
C TYR A 234 3.99 -11.54 -2.30
N GLN A 235 3.93 -12.73 -1.71
CA GLN A 235 3.12 -13.85 -2.14
C GLN A 235 1.94 -13.82 -1.19
N GLU A 236 0.86 -13.16 -1.59
CA GLU A 236 -0.38 -13.22 -0.82
C GLU A 236 -0.88 -14.67 -0.87
N LYS A 237 -0.52 -15.46 0.15
CA LYS A 237 -1.07 -16.81 0.33
C LYS A 237 -2.55 -16.66 0.64
N ARG A 238 -3.39 -16.63 -0.39
CA ARG A 238 -4.83 -16.90 -0.23
C ARG A 238 -4.97 -18.24 0.51
N PRO A 239 -5.66 -18.30 1.66
CA PRO A 239 -5.94 -19.58 2.29
C PRO A 239 -6.82 -20.40 1.35
N SER A 240 -6.34 -21.57 0.94
CA SER A 240 -7.16 -22.52 0.19
C SER A 240 -8.35 -22.94 1.05
N ARG A 241 -9.53 -23.10 0.42
CA ARG A 241 -10.80 -23.46 1.09
C ARG A 241 -10.68 -24.71 1.98
N PHE A 242 -9.68 -25.56 1.76
CA PHE A 242 -9.44 -26.81 2.48
C PHE A 242 -8.67 -26.70 3.80
N ASN A 243 -8.13 -25.54 4.19
CA ASN A 243 -7.30 -25.42 5.40
C ASN A 243 -7.85 -24.46 6.47
N ILE A 244 -9.15 -24.17 6.48
CA ILE A 244 -9.77 -23.20 7.41
C ILE A 244 -9.59 -23.62 8.89
N LEU A 245 -9.57 -24.92 9.19
CA LEU A 245 -9.44 -25.43 10.56
C LEU A 245 -7.99 -25.42 11.08
N ALA A 246 -7.00 -25.81 10.28
CA ALA A 246 -5.58 -25.80 10.68
C ALA A 246 -4.97 -24.39 10.68
N THR A 247 -5.48 -23.51 9.82
CA THR A 247 -5.05 -22.10 9.76
C THR A 247 -5.52 -21.35 11.01
N SER A 248 -6.66 -21.71 11.61
CA SER A 248 -7.15 -21.06 12.83
C SER A 248 -6.17 -21.16 14.01
N PHE A 249 -5.46 -22.29 14.18
CA PHE A 249 -4.47 -22.47 15.25
C PHE A 249 -3.12 -21.79 14.96
N LYS A 250 -2.61 -21.86 13.72
CA LYS A 250 -1.38 -21.16 13.32
C LYS A 250 -1.55 -19.63 13.26
N THR A 251 -2.74 -19.16 12.88
CA THR A 251 -3.07 -17.74 12.83
C THR A 251 -3.29 -17.18 14.24
N LEU A 252 -3.80 -17.98 15.20
CA LEU A 252 -3.80 -17.57 16.61
C LEU A 252 -2.39 -17.41 17.16
N ALA A 253 -1.48 -18.36 16.91
CA ALA A 253 -0.08 -18.26 17.34
C ALA A 253 0.66 -17.08 16.67
N ALA A 254 0.38 -16.80 15.39
CA ALA A 254 0.91 -15.64 14.69
C ALA A 254 0.28 -14.31 15.17
N SER A 255 -1.00 -14.30 15.54
CA SER A 255 -1.72 -13.10 16.01
C SER A 255 -1.26 -12.60 17.39
N VAL A 256 -0.60 -13.45 18.17
CA VAL A 256 0.03 -13.09 19.47
C VAL A 256 1.47 -12.57 19.29
N GLY A 257 2.05 -12.68 18.08
CA GLY A 257 3.45 -12.35 17.80
C GLY A 257 3.67 -11.41 16.62
N VAL A 258 2.72 -10.53 16.26
CA VAL A 258 2.91 -9.56 15.17
C VAL A 258 3.67 -8.33 15.67
N GLY A 259 4.94 -8.54 16.02
CA GLY A 259 5.94 -7.48 16.03
C GLY A 259 6.70 -7.47 14.71
N ALA A 260 6.95 -6.28 14.19
CA ALA A 260 7.94 -5.97 13.13
C ALA A 260 7.56 -6.05 11.63
N LYS A 261 6.36 -6.47 11.21
CA LYS A 261 5.97 -6.41 9.76
C LYS A 261 4.96 -5.32 9.38
N GLY A 262 4.61 -4.43 10.31
CA GLY A 262 3.49 -3.49 10.18
C GLY A 262 3.80 -2.14 9.53
N ALA A 263 5.07 -1.76 9.34
CA ALA A 263 5.42 -0.45 8.77
C ALA A 263 5.14 -0.37 7.26
N VAL A 264 5.42 -1.46 6.54
CA VAL A 264 5.33 -1.59 5.06
C VAL A 264 3.91 -1.40 4.51
N ASN A 265 2.87 -1.63 5.33
CA ASN A 265 1.46 -1.59 4.87
C ASN A 265 0.75 -0.24 5.15
N ILE A 266 1.37 0.65 5.93
CA ILE A 266 0.72 1.90 6.36
C ILE A 266 0.95 3.02 5.34
N LEU A 267 2.03 2.98 4.55
CA LEU A 267 2.43 4.07 3.66
C LEU A 267 1.67 4.04 2.33
N ASN A 268 1.62 2.88 1.66
CA ASN A 268 0.84 2.69 0.42
C ASN A 268 -0.66 2.95 0.61
N THR A 269 -1.17 2.83 1.84
CA THR A 269 -2.57 3.10 2.16
C THR A 269 -2.88 4.58 2.40
N LEU A 270 -1.87 5.47 2.42
CA LEU A 270 -2.06 6.92 2.47
C LEU A 270 -2.41 7.53 1.12
N GLN A 271 -2.26 6.79 0.02
CA GLN A 271 -2.70 7.21 -1.30
C GLN A 271 -4.22 7.53 -1.33
N PRO A 272 -4.68 8.41 -2.22
CA PRO A 272 -3.92 9.08 -3.28
C PRO A 272 -3.22 10.37 -2.79
N PHE A 273 -2.12 10.72 -3.46
CA PHE A 273 -1.49 12.04 -3.37
C PHE A 273 -1.80 12.80 -4.66
N ASP A 274 -1.98 14.12 -4.55
CA ASP A 274 -2.20 15.01 -5.68
C ASP A 274 -0.86 15.47 -6.28
N THR A 275 -0.16 14.53 -6.91
CA THR A 275 1.18 14.71 -7.52
C THR A 275 1.21 15.80 -8.59
N GLU A 276 0.10 16.06 -9.26
CA GLU A 276 -0.10 17.18 -10.18
C GLU A 276 0.27 18.56 -9.60
N ASN A 277 0.15 18.71 -8.27
CA ASN A 277 0.47 19.94 -7.53
C ASN A 277 1.92 19.95 -6.99
N ALA A 278 2.75 18.99 -7.41
CA ALA A 278 4.16 18.97 -7.08
C ALA A 278 4.87 20.16 -7.71
N VAL A 279 5.86 20.67 -6.98
CA VAL A 279 6.74 21.76 -7.44
C VAL A 279 8.16 21.23 -7.55
N ALA A 280 8.97 21.88 -8.39
CA ALA A 280 10.41 21.60 -8.44
C ALA A 280 11.01 21.72 -7.04
N PHE A 281 11.93 20.80 -6.70
CA PHE A 281 12.51 20.75 -5.37
C PHE A 281 13.16 22.08 -4.98
N ASP A 282 12.86 22.53 -3.77
CA ASP A 282 13.50 23.68 -3.13
C ASP A 282 13.81 23.33 -1.67
N ALA A 283 15.08 23.37 -1.29
CA ALA A 283 15.53 23.12 0.08
C ALA A 283 14.87 24.07 1.10
N ASN A 284 14.39 25.25 0.69
CA ASN A 284 13.62 26.13 1.58
C ASN A 284 12.29 25.52 2.04
N LEU A 285 11.69 24.62 1.25
CA LEU A 285 10.46 23.89 1.60
C LEU A 285 10.71 22.78 2.63
N MET A 286 11.96 22.36 2.81
CA MET A 286 12.36 21.35 3.80
C MET A 286 12.60 21.92 5.20
N ARG A 287 12.58 23.26 5.37
CA ARG A 287 12.88 23.90 6.66
C ARG A 287 11.87 23.48 7.73
N GLY A 288 12.35 22.80 8.77
CA GLY A 288 11.51 22.31 9.88
C GLY A 288 10.90 20.92 9.65
N TYR A 289 11.25 20.26 8.54
CA TYR A 289 10.82 18.92 8.17
C TYR A 289 12.02 17.97 8.12
N THR A 290 11.77 16.68 8.31
CA THR A 290 12.76 15.61 8.09
C THR A 290 12.40 14.84 6.83
N SER A 291 13.37 14.26 6.14
CA SER A 291 13.12 13.31 5.04
C SER A 291 13.83 11.99 5.23
N GLU A 292 13.27 10.96 4.61
CA GLU A 292 13.95 9.69 4.39
C GLU A 292 14.76 9.73 3.09
N ARG A 293 15.72 8.81 2.98
CA ARG A 293 16.61 8.68 1.82
C ARG A 293 16.02 7.71 0.79
N ARG A 294 16.08 8.07 -0.50
CA ARG A 294 15.89 7.11 -1.59
C ARG A 294 17.02 6.08 -1.57
N THR A 295 16.69 4.80 -1.60
CA THR A 295 17.68 3.71 -1.56
C THR A 295 17.61 2.79 -2.78
N LEU A 296 16.54 2.87 -3.58
CA LEU A 296 16.33 2.07 -4.78
C LEU A 296 16.50 2.93 -6.05
N ASP A 297 17.21 2.39 -7.04
CA ASP A 297 17.40 3.01 -8.36
C ASP A 297 16.24 2.71 -9.31
N VAL A 298 16.18 3.42 -10.45
CA VAL A 298 15.08 3.24 -11.42
C VAL A 298 15.02 1.80 -11.94
N ASP A 299 16.17 1.16 -12.13
CA ASP A 299 16.22 -0.25 -12.54
C ASP A 299 15.58 -1.17 -11.49
N ASP A 300 15.77 -0.90 -10.19
CA ASP A 300 15.14 -1.68 -9.12
C ASP A 300 13.61 -1.52 -9.13
N LEU A 301 13.13 -0.34 -9.50
CA LEU A 301 11.70 0.01 -9.53
C LEU A 301 10.99 -0.42 -10.82
N THR A 302 11.73 -0.71 -11.89
CA THR A 302 11.14 -0.98 -13.21
C THR A 302 10.17 -2.15 -13.19
N ASP A 303 10.55 -3.27 -12.55
CA ASP A 303 9.72 -4.47 -12.55
C ASP A 303 8.42 -4.29 -11.75
N VAL A 304 8.48 -3.60 -10.60
CA VAL A 304 7.27 -3.33 -9.80
C VAL A 304 6.36 -2.34 -10.51
N THR A 305 6.92 -1.32 -11.17
CA THR A 305 6.16 -0.37 -11.98
C THR A 305 5.42 -1.10 -13.10
N LEU A 306 6.11 -1.94 -13.88
CA LEU A 306 5.49 -2.68 -14.97
C LEU A 306 4.42 -3.66 -14.48
N TRP A 307 4.62 -4.26 -13.30
CA TRP A 307 3.60 -5.08 -12.66
C TRP A 307 2.36 -4.26 -12.28
N GLN A 308 2.53 -3.08 -11.69
CA GLN A 308 1.44 -2.16 -11.33
C GLN A 308 0.70 -1.65 -12.57
N VAL A 309 1.42 -1.22 -13.61
CA VAL A 309 0.84 -0.80 -14.90
C VAL A 309 0.02 -1.92 -15.53
N SER A 310 0.52 -3.16 -15.47
CA SER A 310 -0.22 -4.32 -15.95
C SER A 310 -1.50 -4.58 -15.15
N ALA A 311 -1.43 -4.40 -13.83
CA ALA A 311 -2.57 -4.55 -12.94
C ALA A 311 -3.66 -3.50 -13.22
N ILE A 312 -3.25 -2.23 -13.38
CA ILE A 312 -4.13 -1.14 -13.83
C ILE A 312 -4.77 -1.48 -15.19
N GLY A 313 -3.97 -1.97 -16.16
CA GLY A 313 -4.48 -2.39 -17.46
C GLY A 313 -5.56 -3.47 -17.38
N ARG A 314 -5.35 -4.49 -16.53
CA ARG A 314 -6.35 -5.56 -16.28
C ARG A 314 -7.62 -5.02 -15.64
N GLN A 315 -7.52 -4.09 -14.70
CA GLN A 315 -8.69 -3.48 -14.08
C GLN A 315 -9.47 -2.62 -15.09
N ARG A 316 -8.76 -1.86 -15.94
CA ARG A 316 -9.37 -1.00 -16.98
C ARG A 316 -10.01 -1.78 -18.12
N ILE A 317 -9.49 -2.95 -18.48
CA ILE A 317 -10.06 -3.81 -19.54
C ILE A 317 -11.25 -4.65 -19.06
N ARG A 318 -11.50 -4.72 -17.75
CA ARG A 318 -12.55 -5.53 -17.11
C ARG A 318 -13.96 -5.33 -17.69
N PRO A 319 -14.42 -4.12 -18.07
CA PRO A 319 -15.73 -3.94 -18.69
C PRO A 319 -15.94 -4.78 -19.96
N THR A 320 -14.85 -5.10 -20.68
CA THR A 320 -14.87 -5.90 -21.92
C THR A 320 -14.98 -7.41 -21.67
N LEU A 321 -15.02 -7.81 -20.40
CA LEU A 321 -15.12 -9.19 -19.95
C LEU A 321 -16.47 -9.47 -19.26
N ALA A 322 -17.39 -8.50 -19.28
CA ALA A 322 -18.63 -8.55 -18.51
C ALA A 322 -19.55 -9.74 -18.88
N HIS A 323 -19.41 -10.28 -20.09
CA HIS A 323 -20.16 -11.47 -20.55
C HIS A 323 -19.61 -12.80 -20.02
N TYR A 324 -18.40 -12.82 -19.43
CA TYR A 324 -17.82 -13.99 -18.78
C TYR A 324 -18.20 -14.02 -17.29
N ASP A 325 -19.45 -14.39 -17.00
CA ASP A 325 -20.04 -14.37 -15.65
C ASP A 325 -19.40 -15.38 -14.66
N ARG A 326 -18.70 -16.37 -15.20
CA ARG A 326 -17.90 -17.33 -14.44
C ARG A 326 -16.41 -16.96 -14.36
N GLY A 327 -16.02 -15.81 -14.88
CA GLY A 327 -14.69 -15.21 -14.74
C GLY A 327 -13.75 -15.50 -15.91
N VAL A 328 -12.61 -14.81 -15.90
CA VAL A 328 -11.53 -14.95 -16.89
C VAL A 328 -10.22 -15.23 -16.15
N SER A 329 -9.44 -16.16 -16.68
CA SER A 329 -8.09 -16.50 -16.23
C SER A 329 -7.09 -16.07 -17.28
N TRP A 330 -6.12 -15.24 -16.93
CA TRP A 330 -5.00 -14.92 -17.81
C TRP A 330 -3.88 -15.94 -17.63
N ASP A 331 -3.46 -16.57 -18.73
CA ASP A 331 -2.42 -17.60 -18.76
C ASP A 331 -1.09 -17.02 -19.24
N LYS A 332 -1.12 -16.01 -20.11
CA LYS A 332 0.05 -15.27 -20.55
C LYS A 332 -0.21 -13.77 -20.53
N GLN A 333 0.84 -13.03 -20.22
CA GLN A 333 0.86 -11.59 -20.29
C GLN A 333 2.21 -11.13 -20.84
N GLN A 334 2.13 -10.23 -21.82
CA GLN A 334 3.27 -9.51 -22.35
C GLN A 334 3.02 -8.01 -22.21
N ILE A 335 4.05 -7.29 -21.78
CA ILE A 335 4.06 -5.83 -21.74
C ILE A 335 5.26 -5.33 -22.53
N ASP A 336 4.98 -4.51 -23.53
CA ASP A 336 5.99 -3.87 -24.37
C ASP A 336 6.02 -2.39 -24.01
N LEU A 337 7.09 -1.95 -23.35
CA LEU A 337 7.26 -0.57 -22.90
C LEU A 337 7.69 0.32 -24.09
N VAL A 338 6.85 1.28 -24.47
CA VAL A 338 7.11 2.22 -25.58
C VAL A 338 7.93 3.40 -25.07
N GLY A 339 7.54 3.96 -23.92
CA GLY A 339 8.25 5.07 -23.29
C GLY A 339 7.95 5.17 -21.80
N SER A 340 8.92 5.71 -21.07
CA SER A 340 8.77 5.96 -19.64
C SER A 340 9.47 7.26 -19.22
N ARG A 341 8.91 7.92 -18.21
CA ARG A 341 9.51 9.11 -17.59
C ARG A 341 9.52 8.97 -16.09
N TRP A 342 10.66 9.22 -15.45
CA TRP A 342 10.88 8.95 -14.03
C TRP A 342 11.33 10.22 -13.30
N PHE A 343 10.62 10.62 -12.24
CA PHE A 343 11.00 11.74 -11.38
C PHE A 343 10.96 11.34 -9.91
N ALA A 344 12.03 11.64 -9.16
CA ALA A 344 12.05 11.48 -7.73
C ALA A 344 11.23 12.59 -7.06
N ILE A 345 10.31 12.22 -6.19
CA ILE A 345 9.44 13.13 -5.46
C ILE A 345 9.50 12.90 -3.95
N TYR A 346 9.39 13.98 -3.18
CA TYR A 346 9.09 13.91 -1.77
C TYR A 346 7.60 14.13 -1.48
N LEU A 347 6.98 13.11 -0.87
CA LEU A 347 5.57 13.13 -0.46
C LEU A 347 5.42 13.45 1.03
N PRO A 348 4.51 14.37 1.42
CA PRO A 348 4.39 14.84 2.79
C PRO A 348 3.53 13.90 3.65
N VAL A 349 4.06 13.44 4.77
CA VAL A 349 3.37 12.57 5.72
C VAL A 349 3.56 13.04 7.16
N TRP A 350 2.48 13.04 7.94
CA TRP A 350 2.57 13.19 9.39
C TRP A 350 2.66 11.82 10.04
N LEU A 351 3.76 11.54 10.74
CA LEU A 351 4.02 10.26 11.36
C LEU A 351 3.99 10.37 12.90
N TYR A 352 3.35 9.39 13.52
CA TYR A 352 3.39 9.13 14.95
C TYR A 352 3.82 7.70 15.19
N SER A 353 4.93 7.51 15.92
CA SER A 353 5.39 6.20 16.38
C SER A 353 5.33 6.10 17.90
N ALA A 354 4.81 4.98 18.39
CA ALA A 354 4.74 4.70 19.81
C ALA A 354 5.04 3.23 20.11
N ARG A 355 5.95 3.00 21.07
CA ARG A 355 6.17 1.70 21.69
C ARG A 355 5.09 1.43 22.72
N PHE A 356 4.43 0.30 22.60
CA PHE A 356 3.35 -0.07 23.49
C PHE A 356 3.30 -1.57 23.72
N ALA A 357 3.28 -1.99 25.00
CA ALA A 357 2.99 -3.37 25.40
C ALA A 357 1.51 -3.51 25.73
N SER A 358 0.81 -4.40 25.00
CA SER A 358 -0.61 -4.64 25.21
C SER A 358 -0.88 -5.41 26.53
N ALA A 359 0.08 -6.19 27.02
CA ALA A 359 0.00 -6.86 28.31
C ALA A 359 1.31 -6.78 29.12
N LYS A 360 1.22 -7.00 30.44
CA LYS A 360 2.33 -6.88 31.41
C LYS A 360 3.48 -7.90 31.18
N LYS A 361 3.29 -8.88 30.29
CA LYS A 361 4.25 -9.94 29.94
C LYS A 361 4.49 -10.05 28.43
N GLU A 362 3.96 -9.11 27.65
CA GLU A 362 4.18 -9.07 26.20
C GLU A 362 5.32 -8.10 25.85
N PRO A 363 6.06 -8.36 24.76
CA PRO A 363 7.04 -7.41 24.27
C PRO A 363 6.37 -6.09 23.89
N GLU A 364 7.08 -4.98 24.08
CA GLU A 364 6.65 -3.70 23.51
C GLU A 364 6.74 -3.78 21.98
N LEU A 365 5.64 -3.44 21.32
CA LEU A 365 5.57 -3.37 19.86
C LEU A 365 5.55 -1.92 19.41
N ASP A 366 6.19 -1.66 18.26
CA ASP A 366 6.14 -0.35 17.60
C ASP A 366 4.82 -0.23 16.83
N TYR A 367 4.00 0.74 17.23
CA TYR A 367 2.77 1.13 16.53
C TYR A 367 3.00 2.42 15.77
N HIS A 368 2.62 2.44 14.51
CA HIS A 368 2.73 3.60 13.63
C HIS A 368 1.35 4.06 13.21
N VAL A 369 1.14 5.38 13.27
CA VAL A 369 -0.02 6.05 12.71
C VAL A 369 0.48 7.15 11.80
N ALA A 370 0.07 7.11 10.55
CA ALA A 370 0.44 8.06 9.54
C ALA A 370 -0.78 8.82 9.02
N VAL A 371 -0.57 10.07 8.61
CA VAL A 371 -1.60 10.90 7.99
C VAL A 371 -1.03 11.51 6.72
N ASN A 372 -1.75 11.38 5.63
CA ASN A 372 -1.43 12.03 4.37
C ASN A 372 -1.41 13.56 4.58
N GLY A 373 -0.28 14.21 4.27
CA GLY A 373 -0.05 15.64 4.45
C GLY A 373 -0.82 16.54 3.47
N ARG A 374 -1.54 15.98 2.51
CA ARG A 374 -2.39 16.66 1.53
C ARG A 374 -3.87 16.44 1.83
N THR A 375 -4.29 15.17 1.95
CA THR A 375 -5.71 14.81 2.09
C THR A 375 -6.18 14.70 3.53
N GLY A 376 -5.27 14.50 4.48
CA GLY A 376 -5.59 14.27 5.90
C GLY A 376 -6.12 12.85 6.20
N LYS A 377 -6.10 11.95 5.21
CA LYS A 377 -6.41 10.52 5.36
C LYS A 377 -5.46 9.88 6.35
N VAL A 378 -5.99 9.04 7.25
CA VAL A 378 -5.22 8.40 8.32
C VAL A 378 -5.15 6.91 8.08
N ASN A 379 -3.96 6.34 8.21
CA ASN A 379 -3.78 4.90 8.33
C ASN A 379 -2.84 4.58 9.50
N GLY A 380 -2.95 3.38 10.07
CA GLY A 380 -2.09 2.95 11.16
C GLY A 380 -2.70 1.85 12.01
N SER A 381 -1.83 1.01 12.55
CA SER A 381 -2.22 -0.06 13.46
C SER A 381 -2.52 0.51 14.86
N LEU A 382 -3.56 -0.03 15.50
CA LEU A 382 -3.94 0.33 16.86
C LEU A 382 -3.90 -0.91 17.76
N PRO A 383 -3.34 -0.82 18.98
CA PRO A 383 -3.27 -1.96 19.90
C PRO A 383 -4.67 -2.35 20.38
N VAL A 384 -4.99 -3.64 20.28
CA VAL A 384 -6.25 -4.21 20.77
C VAL A 384 -6.17 -4.48 22.27
N SER A 385 -7.19 -4.07 23.02
CA SER A 385 -7.35 -4.36 24.45
C SER A 385 -7.69 -5.84 24.65
N HIS A 386 -6.72 -6.64 25.08
CA HIS A 386 -6.93 -8.07 25.37
C HIS A 386 -8.00 -8.31 26.44
N ARG A 387 -8.14 -7.41 27.41
CA ARG A 387 -9.17 -7.56 28.47
C ARG A 387 -10.58 -7.39 27.90
N THR A 388 -10.79 -6.37 27.07
CA THR A 388 -12.08 -6.17 26.41
C THR A 388 -12.40 -7.32 25.46
N LEU A 389 -11.39 -7.76 24.71
CA LEU A 389 -11.49 -8.89 23.79
C LEU A 389 -11.91 -10.17 24.52
N MET A 390 -11.18 -10.56 25.57
CA MET A 390 -11.45 -11.78 26.34
C MET A 390 -12.78 -11.71 27.08
N ALA A 391 -13.16 -10.54 27.60
CA ALA A 391 -14.46 -10.36 28.26
C ALA A 391 -15.61 -10.53 27.28
N PHE A 392 -15.51 -9.95 26.08
CA PHE A 392 -16.53 -10.10 25.04
C PHE A 392 -16.62 -11.52 24.51
N SER A 393 -15.48 -12.12 24.13
CA SER A 393 -15.44 -13.49 23.61
C SER A 393 -15.88 -14.48 24.67
N GLY A 394 -15.42 -14.34 25.92
CA GLY A 394 -15.81 -15.18 27.04
C GLY A 394 -17.30 -15.04 27.38
N GLY A 395 -17.86 -13.83 27.33
CA GLY A 395 -19.29 -13.61 27.52
C GLY A 395 -20.15 -14.28 26.44
N LEU A 396 -19.74 -14.18 25.17
CA LEU A 396 -20.43 -14.85 24.07
C LEU A 396 -20.32 -16.39 24.19
N THR A 397 -19.14 -16.89 24.51
CA THR A 397 -18.89 -18.32 24.76
C THR A 397 -19.75 -18.85 25.90
N LEU A 398 -19.86 -18.10 27.01
CA LEU A 398 -20.71 -18.47 28.13
C LEU A 398 -22.18 -18.54 27.73
N LEU A 399 -22.67 -17.57 26.95
CA LEU A 399 -24.05 -17.55 26.46
C LEU A 399 -24.34 -18.78 25.58
N VAL A 400 -23.45 -19.10 24.65
CA VAL A 400 -23.56 -20.28 23.76
C VAL A 400 -23.54 -21.57 24.57
N PHE A 401 -22.67 -21.65 25.58
CA PHE A 401 -22.58 -22.80 26.47
C PHE A 401 -23.86 -23.00 27.28
N LEU A 402 -24.40 -21.94 27.90
CA LEU A 402 -25.65 -21.99 28.67
C LEU A 402 -26.85 -22.36 27.78
N LEU A 403 -26.92 -21.81 26.57
CA LEU A 403 -27.94 -22.18 25.58
C LEU A 403 -27.85 -23.66 25.22
N GLY A 404 -26.63 -24.15 24.96
CA GLY A 404 -26.44 -25.57 24.70
C GLY A 404 -26.86 -26.44 25.88
N LEU A 405 -26.51 -26.08 27.12
CA LEU A 405 -26.91 -26.85 28.31
C LEU A 405 -28.43 -26.90 28.45
N PHE A 406 -29.11 -25.79 28.18
CA PHE A 406 -30.56 -25.72 28.17
C PHE A 406 -31.19 -26.63 27.10
N LEU A 407 -30.64 -26.63 25.88
CA LEU A 407 -31.09 -27.52 24.80
C LEU A 407 -30.86 -29.00 25.11
N THR A 408 -29.70 -29.33 25.69
CA THR A 408 -29.38 -30.69 26.15
C THR A 408 -30.36 -31.13 27.24
N TYR A 409 -30.66 -30.27 28.22
CA TYR A 409 -31.65 -30.55 29.25
C TYR A 409 -33.03 -30.83 28.66
N LEU A 410 -33.51 -30.00 27.74
CA LEU A 410 -34.80 -30.22 27.06
C LEU A 410 -34.82 -31.53 26.26
N GLY A 411 -33.75 -31.83 25.52
CA GLY A 411 -33.66 -33.03 24.69
C GLY A 411 -33.61 -34.34 25.49
N PHE A 412 -33.00 -34.34 26.68
CA PHE A 412 -32.91 -35.54 27.52
C PHE A 412 -34.08 -35.74 28.49
N PHE A 413 -34.63 -34.66 29.07
CA PHE A 413 -35.60 -34.78 30.16
C PHE A 413 -37.05 -34.49 29.75
N ARG A 414 -37.30 -33.78 28.64
CA ARG A 414 -38.65 -33.32 28.28
C ARG A 414 -39.30 -34.11 27.14
N MET A 415 -38.52 -34.79 26.29
CA MET A 415 -39.01 -35.41 25.04
C MET A 415 -39.05 -36.95 25.11
N PRO A 416 -40.09 -37.61 24.54
CA PRO A 416 -40.22 -39.06 24.55
C PRO A 416 -39.21 -39.80 23.66
N GLY A 417 -39.05 -41.10 23.91
CA GLY A 417 -37.83 -41.92 23.75
C GLY A 417 -37.14 -42.00 22.39
N GLU A 418 -37.75 -41.58 21.28
CA GLU A 418 -37.11 -41.57 19.95
C GLU A 418 -36.17 -40.37 19.73
N THR A 419 -36.18 -39.39 20.64
CA THR A 419 -35.41 -38.14 20.52
C THR A 419 -34.05 -38.15 21.23
N LYS A 420 -33.62 -39.28 21.80
CA LYS A 420 -32.33 -39.41 22.51
C LYS A 420 -31.12 -39.09 21.64
N ILE A 421 -31.22 -39.32 20.33
CA ILE A 421 -30.19 -38.95 19.35
C ILE A 421 -30.02 -37.42 19.29
N LEU A 422 -31.12 -36.65 19.42
CA LEU A 422 -31.09 -35.18 19.45
C LEU A 422 -30.43 -34.66 20.73
N GLY A 423 -30.64 -35.34 21.87
CA GLY A 423 -29.94 -35.06 23.12
C GLY A 423 -28.43 -35.27 23.02
N LEU A 424 -27.99 -36.38 22.40
CA LEU A 424 -26.56 -36.66 22.18
C LEU A 424 -25.90 -35.62 21.25
N ALA A 425 -26.62 -35.20 20.21
CA ALA A 425 -26.17 -34.12 19.32
C ALA A 425 -26.08 -32.77 20.03
N ALA A 426 -27.04 -32.43 20.90
CA ALA A 426 -27.01 -31.23 21.73
C ALA A 426 -25.84 -31.25 22.73
N LEU A 427 -25.52 -32.42 23.30
CA LEU A 427 -24.35 -32.60 24.16
C LEU A 427 -23.04 -32.37 23.40
N LEU A 428 -22.90 -32.93 22.20
CA LEU A 428 -21.72 -32.65 21.35
C LEU A 428 -21.62 -31.16 20.98
N PHE A 429 -22.76 -30.52 20.69
CA PHE A 429 -22.82 -29.08 20.44
C PHE A 429 -22.38 -28.26 21.67
N THR A 430 -22.80 -28.62 22.89
CA THR A 430 -22.36 -27.94 24.12
C THR A 430 -20.86 -27.98 24.35
N LEU A 431 -20.18 -29.05 23.92
CA LEU A 431 -18.75 -29.22 24.13
C LEU A 431 -17.93 -28.52 23.04
N ALA A 432 -18.39 -28.56 21.79
CA ALA A 432 -17.64 -28.03 20.65
C ALA A 432 -17.95 -26.56 20.30
N ALA A 433 -19.22 -26.12 20.40
CA ALA A 433 -19.65 -24.78 19.99
C ALA A 433 -19.03 -23.62 20.80
N PRO A 434 -18.79 -23.72 22.13
CA PRO A 434 -18.20 -22.63 22.89
C PRO A 434 -16.78 -22.28 22.45
N LEU A 435 -15.96 -23.30 22.15
CA LEU A 435 -14.59 -23.09 21.69
C LEU A 435 -14.57 -22.46 20.28
N LEU A 436 -15.42 -22.97 19.38
CA LEU A 436 -15.53 -22.43 18.02
C LEU A 436 -16.06 -20.99 18.01
N THR A 437 -17.03 -20.68 18.88
CA THR A 437 -17.57 -19.31 19.01
C THR A 437 -16.56 -18.35 19.62
N MET A 438 -15.75 -18.81 20.58
CA MET A 438 -14.64 -18.02 21.13
C MET A 438 -13.64 -17.64 20.02
N LEU A 439 -13.19 -18.63 19.24
CA LEU A 439 -12.22 -18.44 18.17
C LEU A 439 -12.75 -17.53 17.05
N THR A 440 -14.00 -17.72 16.64
CA THR A 440 -14.63 -16.89 15.60
C THR A 440 -14.87 -15.46 16.08
N ALA A 441 -15.28 -15.26 17.34
CA ALA A 441 -15.43 -13.93 17.93
C ALA A 441 -14.10 -13.20 18.03
N ILE A 442 -13.03 -13.86 18.50
CA ILE A 442 -11.70 -13.27 18.54
C ILE A 442 -11.24 -12.86 17.14
N THR A 443 -11.40 -13.75 16.16
CA THR A 443 -11.00 -13.49 14.77
C THR A 443 -11.81 -12.34 14.16
N TRP A 444 -13.12 -12.29 14.41
CA TRP A 444 -13.99 -11.21 13.94
C TRP A 444 -13.62 -9.86 14.54
N VAL A 445 -13.37 -9.81 15.85
CA VAL A 445 -12.93 -8.59 16.52
C VAL A 445 -11.59 -8.15 15.95
N TYR A 446 -10.62 -9.05 15.85
CA TYR A 446 -9.29 -8.72 15.34
C TYR A 446 -9.38 -8.16 13.91
N ARG A 447 -10.14 -8.79 13.01
CA ARG A 447 -10.38 -8.29 11.64
C ARG A 447 -11.08 -6.94 11.60
N ARG A 448 -11.96 -6.66 12.56
CA ARG A 448 -12.71 -5.40 12.62
C ARG A 448 -11.88 -4.25 13.22
N THR A 449 -10.96 -4.55 14.12
CA THR A 449 -10.25 -3.55 14.94
C THR A 449 -8.86 -3.28 14.42
N VAL A 450 -8.13 -4.34 14.13
CA VAL A 450 -7.06 -4.33 13.14
C VAL A 450 -7.78 -4.38 11.81
N LYS A 451 -8.31 -3.22 11.39
CA LYS A 451 -8.50 -2.98 9.96
C LYS A 451 -7.13 -3.23 9.35
N LEU A 452 -6.90 -4.45 8.88
CA LEU A 452 -6.11 -4.66 7.68
C LEU A 452 -6.96 -3.95 6.62
N GLU A 453 -6.87 -2.62 6.60
CA GLU A 453 -7.47 -1.85 5.52
C GLU A 453 -6.79 -2.44 4.29
N ASP A 454 -7.58 -3.12 3.46
CA ASP A 454 -7.11 -3.69 2.21
C ASP A 454 -6.26 -2.61 1.54
N THR A 455 -5.07 -3.00 1.06
CA THR A 455 -4.18 -2.12 0.32
C THR A 455 -5.02 -1.27 -0.61
N HIS A 456 -4.83 0.05 -0.58
CA HIS A 456 -5.57 0.95 -1.44
C HIS A 456 -5.51 0.40 -2.86
N PRO A 457 -6.63 0.13 -3.55
CA PRO A 457 -6.58 -0.38 -4.91
C PRO A 457 -6.10 0.76 -5.80
N PHE A 458 -4.78 0.88 -5.93
CA PHE A 458 -4.12 1.87 -6.78
C PHE A 458 -4.61 1.76 -8.24
N GLU A 459 -5.05 0.56 -8.63
CA GLU A 459 -5.64 0.25 -9.93
C GLU A 459 -6.86 1.14 -10.28
N ASP A 460 -7.67 1.50 -9.28
CA ASP A 460 -8.89 2.28 -9.47
C ASP A 460 -8.62 3.80 -9.49
N GLU A 461 -7.60 4.26 -8.77
CA GLU A 461 -7.27 5.67 -8.64
C GLU A 461 -6.23 6.16 -9.66
N ALA A 462 -5.45 5.25 -10.24
CA ALA A 462 -4.42 5.61 -11.22
C ALA A 462 -5.03 6.34 -12.42
N ASN A 463 -4.42 7.46 -12.82
CA ASN A 463 -4.78 8.18 -14.03
C ASN A 463 -4.29 7.38 -15.25
N ALA A 464 -5.17 6.54 -15.80
CA ALA A 464 -4.83 5.65 -16.90
C ALA A 464 -5.83 5.74 -18.05
N GLN A 465 -5.29 5.80 -19.27
CA GLN A 465 -6.05 5.86 -20.51
C GLN A 465 -5.69 4.69 -21.41
N LEU A 466 -6.70 4.05 -22.02
CA LEU A 466 -6.55 2.94 -22.95
C LEU A 466 -6.99 3.36 -24.35
N TRP A 467 -6.27 2.92 -25.38
CA TRP A 467 -6.68 3.08 -26.78
C TRP A 467 -6.25 1.85 -27.62
N ASP A 468 -6.74 1.80 -28.86
CA ASP A 468 -6.51 0.68 -29.81
C ASP A 468 -6.83 -0.71 -29.22
N VAL A 469 -7.92 -0.78 -28.46
CA VAL A 469 -8.34 -2.02 -27.82
C VAL A 469 -8.84 -3.02 -28.86
N THR A 470 -8.16 -4.16 -28.94
CA THR A 470 -8.52 -5.29 -29.81
C THR A 470 -8.95 -6.49 -28.96
N HIS A 471 -10.02 -7.16 -29.40
CA HIS A 471 -10.61 -8.33 -28.76
C HIS A 471 -10.48 -9.55 -29.67
N LEU A 472 -10.09 -10.67 -29.09
CA LEU A 472 -10.14 -11.99 -29.74
C LEU A 472 -10.84 -12.94 -28.77
N ASP A 473 -12.09 -13.29 -29.06
CA ASP A 473 -12.87 -14.25 -28.26
C ASP A 473 -13.24 -15.42 -29.17
N GLU A 474 -12.51 -16.54 -29.06
CA GLU A 474 -12.74 -17.75 -29.86
C GLU A 474 -13.37 -18.83 -28.99
N PHE A 475 -14.48 -19.40 -29.43
CA PHE A 475 -15.11 -20.52 -28.74
C PHE A 475 -14.20 -21.75 -28.80
N ASP A 476 -13.97 -22.35 -27.64
CA ASP A 476 -13.13 -23.55 -27.52
C ASP A 476 -13.99 -24.80 -27.43
N TYR A 477 -14.76 -24.94 -26.34
CA TYR A 477 -15.70 -26.05 -26.17
C TYR A 477 -16.79 -25.71 -25.15
N ASN A 478 -17.82 -26.55 -25.14
CA ASN A 478 -18.88 -26.57 -24.14
C ASN A 478 -18.62 -27.72 -23.14
N ASP A 479 -18.65 -27.40 -21.85
CA ASP A 479 -18.46 -28.34 -20.73
C ASP A 479 -19.79 -28.57 -20.01
N PRO A 480 -20.49 -29.68 -20.30
CA PRO A 480 -21.70 -30.02 -19.59
C PRO A 480 -21.37 -30.64 -18.23
N ASP A 481 -22.06 -30.19 -17.16
CA ASP A 481 -21.95 -30.70 -15.77
C ASP A 481 -20.74 -30.21 -14.95
N VAL A 482 -20.31 -28.97 -15.19
CA VAL A 482 -19.33 -28.30 -14.30
C VAL A 482 -19.97 -28.05 -12.93
N GLN A 483 -19.27 -28.46 -11.87
CA GLN A 483 -19.71 -28.24 -10.48
C GLN A 483 -19.51 -26.77 -10.04
N GLU A 484 -19.69 -26.44 -8.76
CA GLU A 484 -19.60 -25.07 -8.23
C GLU A 484 -18.24 -24.34 -8.44
N SER A 485 -17.24 -24.99 -9.05
CA SER A 485 -15.95 -24.37 -9.39
C SER A 485 -16.11 -23.33 -10.51
N LYS A 486 -15.89 -22.07 -10.19
CA LYS A 486 -15.81 -20.97 -11.16
C LYS A 486 -14.34 -20.57 -11.37
N ILE A 487 -14.02 -20.02 -12.54
CA ILE A 487 -12.74 -19.30 -12.75
C ILE A 487 -12.72 -17.99 -11.97
N LYS A 488 -13.89 -17.41 -11.69
CA LYS A 488 -14.11 -16.26 -10.81
C LYS A 488 -13.29 -16.47 -9.55
N ASP A 489 -12.40 -15.52 -9.24
CA ASP A 489 -11.39 -15.58 -8.17
C ASP A 489 -10.07 -16.33 -8.43
N ARG A 490 -9.86 -17.08 -9.53
CA ARG A 490 -8.57 -17.78 -9.77
C ARG A 490 -7.43 -16.84 -10.12
N ASN A 491 -7.71 -15.79 -10.90
CA ASN A 491 -6.71 -14.80 -11.35
C ASN A 491 -7.24 -13.34 -11.43
N GLU A 492 -8.45 -13.06 -10.93
CA GLU A 492 -9.09 -11.74 -11.05
C GLU A 492 -8.38 -10.60 -10.27
N HIS A 493 -7.60 -10.94 -9.24
CA HIS A 493 -6.89 -9.94 -8.41
C HIS A 493 -5.37 -10.17 -8.37
N GLN A 494 -4.90 -11.34 -8.79
CA GLN A 494 -3.49 -11.71 -8.83
C GLN A 494 -3.32 -12.78 -9.90
N PRO A 495 -2.42 -12.61 -10.87
CA PRO A 495 -1.98 -13.78 -11.60
C PRO A 495 -1.20 -14.68 -10.63
N ARG A 496 -1.45 -15.99 -10.68
CA ARG A 496 -0.49 -17.00 -10.21
C ARG A 496 0.86 -16.98 -10.96
N MET A 497 1.04 -16.04 -11.90
CA MET A 497 2.30 -15.85 -12.61
C MET A 497 3.38 -15.52 -11.60
N ARG A 498 4.41 -16.37 -11.55
CA ARG A 498 5.70 -15.92 -11.03
C ARG A 498 6.14 -14.78 -11.95
N ILE A 499 6.88 -13.81 -11.42
CA ILE A 499 7.46 -12.70 -12.22
C ILE A 499 8.19 -13.27 -13.47
N ASN A 500 8.74 -14.48 -13.36
CA ASN A 500 9.39 -15.25 -14.43
C ASN A 500 8.49 -15.62 -15.64
N ASP A 501 7.16 -15.61 -15.51
CA ASP A 501 6.23 -15.97 -16.58
C ASP A 501 5.70 -14.74 -17.35
N THR A 502 6.07 -13.53 -16.93
CA THR A 502 5.82 -12.29 -17.68
C THR A 502 7.02 -12.05 -18.58
N THR A 503 6.83 -12.08 -19.90
CA THR A 503 7.89 -11.66 -20.82
C THR A 503 7.87 -10.14 -20.88
N ILE A 504 8.86 -9.51 -20.24
CA ILE A 504 9.11 -8.07 -20.34
C ILE A 504 10.07 -7.87 -21.51
N THR A 505 9.55 -7.42 -22.64
CA THR A 505 10.39 -7.03 -23.78
C THR A 505 10.74 -5.56 -23.61
N ARG A 506 11.95 -5.26 -23.11
CA ARG A 506 12.50 -3.90 -23.18
C ARG A 506 12.87 -3.63 -24.63
N TYR A 507 12.44 -2.50 -25.18
CA TYR A 507 12.75 -2.13 -26.56
C TYR A 507 14.27 -1.98 -26.74
N GLU A 508 14.83 -2.72 -27.70
CA GLU A 508 16.09 -2.35 -28.35
C GLU A 508 15.71 -1.66 -29.67
N PRO A 509 16.02 -0.38 -29.85
CA PRO A 509 15.77 0.29 -31.13
C PRO A 509 16.58 -0.36 -32.24
N THR A 510 15.89 -0.63 -33.35
CA THR A 510 16.51 -0.82 -34.67
C THR A 510 17.03 0.50 -35.21
#